data_AF-A0A4Y8MW14-F1
#
_entry.id   AF-A0A4Y8MW14-F1
#
_cell.length_a   1.000
_cell.length_b   1.000
_cell.length_c   1.000
_cell.angle_alpha   90.00
_cell.angle_beta   90.00
_cell.angle_gamma   90.00
#
_symmetry.space_group_name_H-M   'P 1'
#
loop_
_entity.id
_entity.type
_entity.pdbx_description
1 polymer ?
#
loop_
_entity_poly.entity_id
_entity_poly.type
_entity_poly.pdbx_seq_one_letter_code
_entity_poly.pdbx_strand_id
1 'polypeptide(L)' 'MDLLEIARQSGMTVVLDARIGQIEYQSVYGSVNSLKKLIETIVALVSDDVTDAIHVSGETGFCDDATADCTTNRRLQ' A
#
# COMPACT_ATOMS: atom_id res chain seq x y z
N MET A 1 -9.71 -6.70 11.60
CA MET A 1 -8.85 -6.77 10.41
C MET A 1 -7.56 -7.52 10.76
N ASP A 2 -7.20 -8.59 10.04
CA ASP A 2 -5.87 -9.23 10.19
C ASP A 2 -4.92 -8.64 9.14
N LEU A 3 -4.04 -7.74 9.58
CA LEU A 3 -3.12 -7.00 8.71
C LEU A 3 -2.10 -7.93 8.02
N LEU A 4 -1.70 -9.02 8.68
CA LEU A 4 -0.71 -9.95 8.14
C LEU A 4 -1.32 -10.81 7.03
N GLU A 5 -2.60 -11.13 7.15
CA GLU A 5 -3.32 -11.81 6.08
C GLU A 5 -3.48 -10.93 4.84
N ILE A 6 -3.79 -9.64 5.01
CA ILE A 6 -3.85 -8.69 3.89
C ILE A 6 -2.47 -8.53 3.25
N ALA A 7 -1.40 -8.49 4.06
CA ALA A 7 -0.03 -8.47 3.54
C ALA A 7 0.27 -9.70 2.67
N ARG A 8 -0.09 -10.91 3.13
CA ARG A 8 0.06 -12.16 2.36
C ARG A 8 -0.71 -12.12 1.05
N GLN A 9 -1.99 -11.72 1.09
CA GLN A 9 -2.85 -11.61 -0.09
C GLN A 9 -2.33 -10.57 -1.09
N SER A 10 -1.70 -9.51 -0.60
CA SER A 10 -1.09 -8.45 -1.42
C SER A 10 0.25 -8.86 -2.05
N GLY A 11 0.75 -10.06 -1.76
CA GLY A 11 2.02 -10.59 -2.27
C GLY A 11 3.23 -10.20 -1.42
N MET A 12 3.03 -9.75 -0.19
CA MET A 12 4.12 -9.52 0.77
C MET A 12 4.51 -10.83 1.44
N THR A 13 5.80 -11.04 1.65
CA THR A 13 6.31 -12.10 2.50
C THR A 13 6.36 -11.59 3.93
N VAL A 14 5.62 -12.24 4.82
CA VAL A 14 5.64 -11.97 6.26
C VAL A 14 6.78 -12.77 6.87
N VAL A 15 7.74 -12.09 7.50
CA VAL A 15 8.94 -12.67 8.08
C VAL A 15 9.21 -12.09 9.46
N LEU A 16 9.70 -12.97 10.33
CA LEU A 16 10.16 -12.70 11.69
C LEU A 16 9.02 -12.59 12.71
N ASP A 17 8.87 -13.64 13.53
CA ASP A 17 8.25 -13.53 14.85
C ASP A 17 9.32 -13.06 15.85
N ALA A 18 9.58 -11.75 15.91
CA ALA A 18 10.45 -11.21 16.94
C ALA A 18 9.60 -10.78 18.14
N ARG A 19 9.85 -11.37 19.31
CA ARG A 19 9.20 -10.96 20.55
C ARG A 19 10.19 -10.24 21.44
N ILE A 20 9.97 -8.95 21.68
CA ILE A 20 10.75 -8.16 22.63
C ILE A 20 9.84 -7.84 23.81
N GLY A 21 10.12 -8.49 24.95
CA GLY A 21 9.25 -8.43 26.12
C GLY A 21 7.88 -9.03 25.83
N GLN A 22 6.82 -8.20 25.89
CA GLN A 22 5.45 -8.61 25.60
C GLN A 22 4.99 -8.23 24.19
N ILE A 23 5.80 -7.49 23.44
CA ILE A 23 5.43 -7.01 22.10
C ILE A 23 5.93 -8.00 21.06
N GLU A 24 5.03 -8.41 20.18
CA GLU A 24 5.33 -9.19 18.98
C GLU A 24 5.52 -8.23 17.80
N TYR A 25 6.66 -8.38 17.14
CA TYR A 25 7.04 -7.65 15.94
C TYR A 25 6.95 -8.61 14.77
N GLN A 26 6.28 -8.15 13.72
CA GLN A 26 6.23 -8.83 12.45
C GLN A 26 6.77 -7.91 11.36
N SER A 27 7.69 -8.45 10.55
CA SER A 27 8.22 -7.72 9.40
C SER A 27 7.57 -8.24 8.13
N VAL A 28 7.40 -7.36 7.16
CA VAL A 28 6.95 -7.76 5.83
C VAL A 28 7.90 -7.20 4.80
N TYR A 29 8.22 -7.98 3.77
CA TYR A 29 8.99 -7.50 2.64
C TYR A 29 8.40 -8.01 1.33
N GLY A 30 8.68 -7.28 0.25
CA GLY A 30 8.15 -7.59 -1.08
C GLY A 30 8.49 -6.49 -2.06
N SER A 31 7.94 -6.58 -3.27
CA SER A 31 8.08 -5.51 -4.25
C SER A 31 7.28 -4.27 -3.86
N VAL A 32 7.70 -3.10 -4.35
CA VAL A 32 6.95 -1.84 -4.16
C VAL A 32 5.51 -1.97 -4.67
N ASN A 33 5.27 -2.76 -5.72
CA ASN A 33 3.92 -3.02 -6.23
C ASN A 33 3.06 -3.80 -5.23
N SER A 34 3.65 -4.75 -4.50
CA SER A 34 2.95 -5.51 -3.45
C SER A 34 2.63 -4.63 -2.25
N LEU A 35 3.53 -3.71 -1.90
CA LEU A 35 3.28 -2.69 -0.88
C LEU A 35 2.14 -1.74 -1.27
N LYS A 36 2.08 -1.30 -2.54
CA LYS A 36 0.97 -0.48 -3.04
C LYS A 36 -0.38 -1.19 -2.88
N LYS A 37 -0.48 -2.45 -3.32
CA LYS A 37 -1.70 -3.27 -3.18
C LYS A 37 -2.13 -3.44 -1.72
N LEU A 38 -1.17 -3.63 -0.81
CA LEU A 38 -1.43 -3.72 0.62
C LEU A 38 -2.06 -2.43 1.14
N ILE A 39 -1.47 -1.28 0.82
CA ILE A 39 -1.98 0.03 1.26
C ILE A 39 -3.36 0.30 0.66
N GLU A 40 -3.56 0.06 -0.63
CA GLU A 40 -4.86 0.22 -1.30
C GLU A 40 -5.95 -0.61 -0.62
N THR A 41 -5.65 -1.87 -0.29
CA THR A 41 -6.58 -2.77 0.39
C THR A 41 -6.91 -2.28 1.80
N ILE A 42 -5.91 -1.83 2.56
CA ILE A 42 -6.13 -1.27 3.91
C ILE A 42 -7.01 -0.01 3.84
N VAL A 43 -6.72 0.89 2.90
CA VAL A 43 -7.49 2.14 2.73
C VAL A 43 -8.93 1.83 2.35
N ALA A 44 -9.17 0.89 1.44
CA ALA A 44 -10.52 0.47 1.07
C ALA A 44 -11.29 -0.08 2.28
N LEU A 45 -10.68 -0.99 3.04
CA LEU A 45 -11.31 -1.59 4.23
C LEU A 45 -11.63 -0.56 5.32
N VAL A 46 -10.71 0.37 5.59
CA VAL A 46 -10.93 1.44 6.57
C VAL A 46 -12.00 2.43 6.09
N SER A 47 -12.11 2.63 4.78
CA SER A 47 -13.12 3.52 4.18
C SER A 47 -14.51 2.87 4.15
N ASP A 48 -14.58 1.55 3.96
CA ASP A 48 -15.84 0.80 4.00
C ASP A 48 -16.45 0.78 5.43
N ASP A 49 -15.61 0.74 6.47
CA ASP A 49 -16.04 0.89 7.88
C ASP A 49 -16.61 2.30 8.20
N VAL A 50 -16.37 3.29 7.33
CA VAL A 50 -16.88 4.67 7.45
C VAL A 50 -18.19 4.88 6.66
N THR A 51 -18.58 3.93 5.80
CA THR A 51 -19.81 4.06 5.00
C THR A 51 -21.11 3.76 5.73
N ASP A 52 -21.07 3.32 6.99
CA ASP A 52 -22.25 3.36 7.88
C ASP A 52 -22.44 4.73 8.56
N ALA A 53 -21.54 5.70 8.36
CA ALA A 53 -21.63 7.02 9.00
C ALA A 53 -21.32 8.25 8.12
N ILE A 54 -20.75 8.14 6.91
CA ILE A 54 -20.41 9.33 6.12
C ILE A 54 -20.93 9.25 4.68
N HIS A 55 -22.14 9.75 4.50
CA HIS A 55 -22.61 10.26 3.21
C HIS A 55 -21.92 11.62 2.96
N VAL A 56 -20.74 11.62 2.32
CA VAL A 56 -20.15 12.85 1.76
C VAL A 56 -20.15 12.73 0.25
N SER A 57 -20.98 13.58 -0.33
CA SER A 57 -21.13 13.81 -1.76
C SER A 57 -19.78 13.92 -2.45
N GLY A 58 -19.62 13.17 -3.53
CA GLY A 58 -18.51 13.34 -4.44
C GLY A 58 -18.49 14.73 -5.04
N GLU A 59 -17.30 15.30 -5.12
CA GLU A 59 -16.96 16.25 -6.15
C GLU A 59 -15.60 15.90 -6.76
N THR A 60 -15.65 15.82 -8.08
CA THR A 60 -14.64 15.39 -9.03
C THR A 60 -13.49 16.38 -9.15
N GLY A 61 -12.28 15.85 -9.39
CA GLY A 61 -11.30 16.51 -10.24
C GLY A 61 -9.88 16.47 -9.70
N PHE A 62 -9.02 15.66 -10.30
CA PHE A 62 -7.65 16.11 -10.52
C PHE A 62 -7.08 15.50 -11.80
N CYS A 63 -6.43 16.38 -12.55
CA CYS A 63 -6.18 16.31 -13.97
C CYS A 63 -5.03 15.36 -14.32
N ASP A 64 -5.18 14.58 -15.37
CA ASP A 64 -4.07 13.99 -16.10
C ASP A 64 -3.16 15.10 -16.67
N ASP A 65 -1.86 15.03 -16.41
CA ASP A 65 -0.85 15.68 -17.26
C ASP A 65 0.41 14.82 -17.41
N ALA A 66 0.55 14.33 -18.64
CA ALA A 66 1.76 14.09 -19.42
C ALA A 66 3.02 13.43 -18.81
N THR A 67 3.27 12.21 -19.29
CA THR A 67 4.51 11.74 -19.97
C THR A 67 5.86 12.37 -19.60
N ALA A 68 6.79 11.53 -19.11
CA ALA A 68 8.21 11.70 -19.40
C ALA A 68 8.92 10.33 -19.51
N ASP A 69 9.19 9.93 -20.75
CA ASP A 69 10.16 8.91 -21.15
C ASP A 69 11.52 9.17 -20.49
N CYS A 70 12.01 8.23 -19.67
CA CYS A 70 13.42 8.19 -19.27
C CYS A 70 14.16 7.18 -20.15
N THR A 71 14.20 7.46 -21.45
CA THR A 71 15.20 6.88 -22.34
C THR A 71 16.01 8.02 -22.94
N THR A 72 17.10 8.44 -22.30
CA THR A 72 18.20 9.13 -22.98
C THR A 72 19.50 9.05 -22.16
N ASN A 73 20.42 8.26 -22.70
CA ASN A 73 21.87 8.38 -22.66
C ASN A 73 22.46 9.59 -21.91
N ARG A 74 23.36 9.31 -20.96
CA ARG A 74 24.52 10.19 -20.72
C ARG A 74 25.81 9.37 -20.76
N ARG A 75 26.36 9.28 -21.96
CA ARG A 75 27.75 8.92 -22.27
C ARG A 75 28.51 10.23 -22.51
N LEU A 76 29.30 10.67 -21.53
CA LEU A 76 30.32 11.73 -21.58
C LEU A 76 31.19 11.47 -20.32
N GLN A 77 32.50 11.23 -20.33
CA GLN A 77 33.59 11.20 -21.31
C GLN A 77 34.51 10.03 -20.93
#